data_AF-A0A950PB22-F1
#
_entry.id   AF-A0A950PB22-F1
#
_cell.length_a   1.000
_cell.length_b   1.000
_cell.length_c   1.000
_cell.angle_alpha   90.00
_cell.angle_beta   90.00
_cell.angle_gamma   90.00
#
_symmetry.space_group_name_H-M   'P 1'
#
loop_
_entity.id
_entity.type
_entity.pdbx_description
1 polymer ?
#
loop_
_entity_poly.entity_id
_entity_poly.type
_entity_poly.pdbx_seq_one_letter_code
_entity_poly.pdbx_strand_id
1 'polypeptide(L)'
;MTLPAWRRNPEAASALLDRKPRLLRPLLVQLLPRRARPQDPAERLGISVEALHTAADMQQTMQTVLAAVSAGEIGIHEAARIARQVRTRMRALRRLARVRRSLARLSSAGAQHRRPARGEGAFRRAR
;
A
#
# COMPACT_ATOMS: atom_id res chain seq x y z
N MET A 1 23.29 31.82 -10.72
CA MET A 1 23.08 31.95 -12.18
C MET A 1 21.76 31.30 -12.54
N THR A 2 20.81 32.05 -13.11
CA THR A 2 19.44 31.58 -13.40
C THR A 2 19.27 31.20 -14.88
N LEU A 3 18.35 30.27 -15.16
CA LEU A 3 17.98 29.76 -16.50
C LEU A 3 17.79 30.82 -17.62
N PRO A 4 17.25 32.04 -17.35
CA PRO A 4 17.07 33.05 -18.41
C PRO A 4 18.38 33.58 -18.99
N ALA A 5 19.46 33.63 -18.21
CA ALA A 5 20.76 34.12 -18.66
C ALA A 5 21.43 33.16 -19.66
N TRP A 6 21.18 31.85 -19.51
CA TRP A 6 21.71 30.81 -20.40
C TRP A 6 20.98 30.76 -21.74
N ARG A 7 19.66 30.96 -21.75
CA ARG A 7 18.88 31.06 -23.00
C ARG A 7 19.27 32.25 -23.87
N ARG A 8 19.81 33.32 -23.27
CA ARG A 8 20.30 34.51 -23.99
C ARG A 8 21.70 34.32 -24.59
N ASN A 9 22.49 33.34 -24.15
CA ASN A 9 23.82 33.10 -24.68
C ASN A 9 24.14 31.58 -24.76
N PRO A 10 23.79 30.94 -25.89
CA PRO A 10 23.99 29.51 -26.09
C PRO A 10 25.47 29.12 -26.23
N GLU A 11 26.34 30.02 -26.70
CA GLU A 11 27.79 29.76 -26.83
C GLU A 11 28.50 29.73 -25.48
N ALA A 12 28.16 30.66 -24.59
CA ALA A 12 28.68 30.64 -23.22
C ALA A 12 28.21 29.38 -22.46
N ALA A 13 27.00 28.90 -22.76
CA ALA A 13 26.49 27.65 -22.23
C ALA A 13 27.28 26.44 -22.76
N SER A 14 27.55 26.35 -24.07
CA SER A 14 28.30 25.23 -24.66
C SER A 14 29.74 25.18 -24.15
N ALA A 15 30.44 26.32 -24.11
CA ALA A 15 31.81 26.41 -23.61
C ALA A 15 31.93 25.99 -22.13
N LEU A 16 30.89 26.24 -21.33
CA LEU A 16 30.85 25.83 -19.93
C LEU A 16 30.58 24.32 -19.78
N LEU A 17 29.78 23.76 -20.68
CA LEU A 17 29.52 22.31 -20.77
C LEU A 17 30.76 21.55 -21.25
N ASP A 18 31.48 22.06 -22.25
CA ASP A 18 32.74 21.48 -22.76
C ASP A 18 33.80 21.43 -21.66
N ARG A 19 33.89 22.48 -20.84
CA ARG A 19 34.87 22.57 -19.75
C ARG A 19 34.48 21.76 -18.51
N LYS A 20 33.18 21.54 -18.27
CA LYS A 20 32.65 20.81 -17.11
C LYS A 20 31.43 19.96 -17.50
N PRO A 21 31.65 18.80 -18.16
CA PRO A 21 30.56 17.92 -18.60
C PRO A 21 29.70 17.39 -17.45
N ARG A 22 30.25 17.32 -16.23
CA ARG A 22 29.50 16.95 -15.00
C ARG A 22 28.33 17.89 -14.67
N LEU A 23 28.30 19.10 -15.23
CA LEU A 23 27.20 20.06 -15.05
C LEU A 23 25.99 19.75 -15.95
N LEU A 24 26.13 18.88 -16.96
CA LEU A 24 25.00 18.41 -17.77
C LEU A 24 23.89 17.82 -16.89
N ARG A 25 24.25 16.96 -15.94
CA ARG A 25 23.28 16.26 -15.10
C ARG A 25 22.40 17.21 -14.26
N PRO A 26 22.93 18.16 -13.48
CA PRO A 26 22.10 19.12 -12.74
C PRO A 26 21.37 20.12 -13.63
N LEU A 27 21.85 20.42 -14.84
CA LEU A 27 21.15 21.27 -15.80
C LEU A 27 19.97 20.53 -16.45
N LEU A 28 20.16 19.27 -16.83
CA LEU A 28 19.10 18.42 -17.37
C LEU A 28 17.96 18.24 -16.36
N VAL A 29 18.25 18.11 -15.06
CA VAL A 29 17.21 18.03 -14.02
C VAL A 29 16.36 19.30 -13.93
N GLN A 30 16.91 20.46 -14.28
CA GLN A 30 16.20 21.75 -14.28
C GLN A 30 15.46 22.01 -15.60
N LEU A 31 15.99 21.52 -16.71
CA LEU A 31 15.43 21.71 -18.05
C LEU A 31 14.34 20.68 -18.38
N LEU A 32 14.51 19.44 -17.91
CA LEU A 32 13.51 18.40 -18.07
C LEU A 32 12.25 18.82 -17.30
N PRO A 33 11.06 18.69 -17.91
CA PRO A 33 9.83 18.85 -17.16
C PRO A 33 9.92 17.95 -15.93
N ARG A 34 9.79 18.53 -14.74
CA ARG A 34 9.70 17.78 -13.49
C ARG A 34 8.72 16.67 -13.74
N ARG A 35 9.20 15.41 -13.74
CA ARG A 35 8.34 14.23 -13.92
C ARG A 35 7.12 14.46 -13.03
N ALA A 36 5.94 14.55 -13.67
CA ALA A 36 4.69 14.69 -12.95
C ALA A 36 4.71 13.67 -11.82
N ARG A 37 4.28 14.09 -10.62
CA ARG A 37 4.20 13.21 -9.44
C ARG A 37 3.70 11.85 -9.92
N PRO A 38 4.41 10.75 -9.64
CA PRO A 38 4.00 9.45 -10.15
C PRO A 38 2.62 9.17 -9.57
N GLN A 39 1.60 9.31 -10.41
CA GLN A 39 0.23 8.95 -10.09
C GLN A 39 0.23 7.45 -9.74
N ASP A 40 -0.45 7.06 -8.67
CA ASP A 40 -0.43 5.67 -8.26
C ASP A 40 -0.98 4.82 -9.42
N PRO A 41 -0.23 3.83 -9.95
CA PRO A 41 -0.75 2.97 -11.00
C PRO A 41 -2.02 2.23 -10.59
N ALA A 42 -2.27 2.03 -9.29
CA ALA A 42 -3.54 1.52 -8.80
C ALA A 42 -4.70 2.50 -9.04
N GLU A 43 -4.50 3.80 -8.75
CA GLU A 43 -5.49 4.85 -8.99
C GLU A 43 -5.79 5.02 -10.49
N ARG A 44 -4.77 4.89 -11.35
CA ARG A 44 -4.94 4.91 -12.81
C ARG A 44 -5.88 3.81 -13.32
N LEU A 45 -5.91 2.66 -12.63
CA LEU A 45 -6.77 1.52 -12.94
C LEU A 45 -8.11 1.56 -12.18
N GLY A 46 -8.39 2.62 -11.42
CA GLY A 46 -9.57 2.71 -10.56
C GLY A 46 -9.55 1.73 -9.38
N ILE A 47 -8.39 1.16 -9.05
CA ILE A 47 -8.22 0.21 -7.96
C ILE A 47 -7.94 0.97 -6.66
N SER A 48 -8.93 1.03 -5.78
CA SER A 48 -8.72 1.49 -4.41
C SER A 48 -8.29 0.33 -3.51
N VAL A 49 -7.03 0.32 -3.08
CA VAL A 49 -6.50 -0.70 -2.16
C VAL A 49 -7.19 -0.65 -0.79
N GLU A 50 -7.73 0.51 -0.41
CA GLU A 50 -8.44 0.69 0.85
C GLU A 50 -9.79 -0.01 0.86
N ALA A 51 -10.47 -0.03 -0.30
CA ALA A 51 -11.76 -0.68 -0.52
C ALA A 51 -11.67 -2.22 -0.58
N LEU A 52 -10.47 -2.80 -0.55
CA LEU A 52 -10.30 -4.25 -0.49
C LEU A 52 -10.60 -4.76 0.91
N HIS A 53 -11.66 -5.54 1.04
CA HIS A 53 -12.11 -6.11 2.31
C HIS A 53 -12.18 -7.64 2.29
N THR A 54 -12.38 -8.24 1.11
CA THR A 54 -12.58 -9.68 0.94
C THR A 54 -11.50 -10.33 0.08
N ALA A 55 -11.43 -11.67 0.16
CA ALA A 55 -10.57 -12.44 -0.73
C ALA A 55 -11.07 -12.41 -2.19
N ALA A 56 -12.37 -12.25 -2.40
CA ALA A 56 -12.96 -12.11 -3.74
C ALA A 56 -12.52 -10.79 -4.39
N ASP A 57 -12.54 -9.68 -3.62
CA ASP A 57 -12.09 -8.37 -4.11
C ASP A 57 -10.63 -8.42 -4.56
N MET A 58 -9.78 -9.16 -3.81
CA MET A 58 -8.39 -9.38 -4.19
C MET A 58 -8.26 -10.15 -5.50
N GLN A 59 -9.02 -11.23 -5.67
CA GLN A 59 -8.95 -12.03 -6.89
C GLN A 59 -9.37 -11.20 -8.10
N GLN A 60 -10.48 -10.45 -7.97
CA GLN A 60 -10.95 -9.54 -9.01
C GLN A 60 -9.88 -8.49 -9.35
N THR A 61 -9.30 -7.86 -8.33
CA THR A 61 -8.24 -6.86 -8.51
C THR A 61 -7.03 -7.45 -9.23
N MET A 62 -6.63 -8.68 -8.89
CA MET A 62 -5.49 -9.31 -9.56
C MET A 62 -5.79 -9.69 -11.01
N GLN A 63 -7.02 -10.06 -11.33
CA GLN A 63 -7.44 -10.27 -12.72
C GLN A 63 -7.39 -8.96 -13.51
N THR A 64 -7.88 -7.86 -12.94
CA THR A 64 -7.79 -6.52 -13.55
C THR A 64 -6.35 -6.11 -13.81
N VAL A 65 -5.45 -6.31 -12.85
CA VAL A 65 -4.02 -6.00 -13.02
C VAL A 65 -3.40 -6.86 -14.11
N LEU A 66 -3.69 -8.16 -14.17
CA LEU A 66 -3.18 -9.04 -15.22
C LEU A 66 -3.70 -8.62 -16.61
N ALA A 67 -4.98 -8.25 -16.71
CA ALA A 67 -5.56 -7.73 -17.93
C ALA A 67 -4.86 -6.44 -18.37
N ALA A 68 -4.63 -5.49 -17.45
CA ALA A 68 -3.93 -4.24 -17.73
C ALA A 68 -2.47 -4.44 -18.14
N VAL A 69 -1.78 -5.45 -17.58
CA VAL A 69 -0.43 -5.84 -18.05
C VAL A 69 -0.49 -6.38 -19.47
N SER A 70 -1.44 -7.28 -19.77
CA SER A 70 -1.58 -7.85 -21.11
C SER A 70 -1.96 -6.81 -22.16
N ALA A 71 -2.72 -5.78 -21.78
CA ALA A 71 -3.07 -4.64 -22.62
C ALA A 71 -1.94 -3.61 -22.76
N GLY A 72 -0.84 -3.75 -22.01
CA GLY A 72 0.27 -2.79 -22.01
C GLY A 72 -0.04 -1.46 -21.33
N GLU A 73 -1.16 -1.36 -20.58
CA GLU A 73 -1.56 -0.15 -19.87
C GLU A 73 -0.68 0.13 -18.64
N ILE A 74 -0.11 -0.93 -18.06
CA ILE A 74 0.83 -0.88 -16.95
C ILE A 74 2.07 -1.75 -17.19
N GLY A 75 3.21 -1.30 -16.66
CA GLY A 75 4.45 -2.06 -16.70
C GLY A 75 4.52 -3.17 -15.65
N ILE A 76 5.41 -4.16 -15.85
CA ILE A 76 5.65 -5.26 -14.90
C ILE A 76 6.02 -4.74 -13.50
N HIS A 77 6.80 -3.66 -13.43
CA HIS A 77 7.17 -3.03 -12.15
C HIS A 77 5.98 -2.41 -11.42
N GLU A 78 5.05 -1.81 -12.16
CA GLU A 78 3.82 -1.22 -11.61
C GLU A 78 2.88 -2.33 -11.11
N ALA A 79 2.70 -3.38 -11.91
CA ALA A 79 1.94 -4.56 -11.50
C ALA A 79 2.49 -5.20 -10.21
N ALA A 80 3.81 -5.36 -10.12
CA ALA A 80 4.48 -5.89 -8.93
C ALA A 80 4.32 -4.97 -7.70
N ARG A 81 4.25 -3.65 -7.91
CA ARG A 81 3.96 -2.68 -6.84
C ARG A 81 2.53 -2.84 -6.33
N ILE A 82 1.54 -2.88 -7.22
CA ILE A 82 0.12 -3.08 -6.87
C ILE A 82 -0.06 -4.40 -6.11
N ALA A 83 0.52 -5.50 -6.61
CA ALA A 83 0.45 -6.81 -5.96
C ALA A 83 1.01 -6.80 -4.52
N ARG A 84 2.09 -6.06 -4.26
CA ARG A 84 2.66 -5.88 -2.91
C ARG A 84 1.73 -5.09 -1.99
N GLN A 85 1.07 -4.05 -2.51
CA GLN A 85 0.13 -3.22 -1.75
C GLN A 85 -1.09 -4.06 -1.32
N VAL A 86 -1.67 -4.81 -2.27
CA VAL A 86 -2.79 -5.74 -2.02
C VAL A 86 -2.40 -6.80 -0.97
N ARG A 87 -1.22 -7.43 -1.12
CA ARG A 87 -0.72 -8.42 -0.15
C ARG A 87 -0.57 -7.83 1.25
N THR A 88 -0.08 -6.60 1.36
CA THR A 88 0.11 -5.90 2.64
C THR A 88 -1.22 -5.62 3.32
N ARG A 89 -2.20 -5.11 2.56
CA ARG A 89 -3.58 -4.90 3.04
C ARG A 89 -4.20 -6.19 3.57
N MET A 90 -4.08 -7.28 2.84
CA MET A 90 -4.62 -8.58 3.26
C MET A 90 -3.97 -9.13 4.52
N ARG A 91 -2.65 -8.92 4.69
CA ARG A 91 -1.97 -9.27 5.94
C ARG A 91 -2.52 -8.48 7.12
N ALA A 92 -2.79 -7.19 6.94
CA ALA A 92 -3.40 -6.35 7.97
C ALA A 92 -4.81 -6.84 8.35
N LEU A 93 -5.67 -7.11 7.35
CA LEU A 93 -7.02 -7.64 7.59
C LEU A 93 -7.01 -8.99 8.31
N ARG A 94 -6.11 -9.90 7.91
CA ARG A 94 -5.93 -11.20 8.58
C ARG A 94 -5.48 -11.03 10.03
N ARG A 95 -4.57 -10.09 10.32
CA ARG A 95 -4.13 -9.79 11.69
C ARG A 95 -5.29 -9.26 12.52
N LEU A 96 -6.06 -8.32 12.00
CA LEU A 96 -7.26 -7.79 12.66
C LEU A 96 -8.28 -8.91 12.96
N ALA A 97 -8.55 -9.79 11.99
CA ALA A 97 -9.45 -10.91 12.18
C ALA A 97 -8.95 -11.91 13.25
N ARG A 98 -7.64 -12.07 13.42
CA ARG A 98 -7.05 -12.89 14.51
C ARG A 98 -7.23 -12.20 15.86
N VAL A 99 -6.93 -10.91 15.96
CA VAL A 99 -7.08 -10.13 17.19
C VAL A 99 -8.53 -10.13 17.66
N ARG A 100 -9.50 -9.90 16.76
CA ARG A 100 -10.94 -9.98 17.08
C ARG A 100 -11.33 -11.35 17.64
N ARG A 101 -10.82 -12.44 17.07
CA ARG A 101 -11.07 -13.80 17.57
C ARG A 101 -10.44 -14.05 18.93
N SER A 102 -9.21 -13.58 19.16
CA SER A 102 -8.55 -13.71 20.47
C SER A 102 -9.32 -12.95 21.55
N LEU A 103 -9.78 -11.72 21.26
CA LEU A 103 -10.59 -10.95 22.18
C LEU A 103 -11.94 -11.62 22.48
N ALA A 104 -12.61 -12.16 21.47
CA ALA A 104 -13.87 -12.90 21.65
C ALA A 104 -13.70 -14.17 22.51
N ARG A 105 -12.53 -14.83 22.43
CA ARG A 105 -12.18 -15.98 23.29
C ARG A 105 -11.92 -15.56 24.73
N LEU A 106 -11.25 -14.42 24.94
CA LEU A 106 -11.01 -13.89 26.28
C LEU A 106 -12.30 -13.44 26.95
N SER A 107 -13.21 -12.80 26.21
CA SER A 107 -14.52 -12.40 26.74
C SER A 107 -15.40 -13.61 27.10
N SER A 108 -15.37 -14.67 26.28
CA SER A 108 -16.11 -15.91 26.55
C SER A 108 -15.50 -16.73 27.69
N ALA A 109 -14.17 -16.74 27.85
CA ALA A 109 -13.50 -17.36 29.00
C ALA A 109 -13.81 -16.62 30.32
N GLY A 110 -13.85 -15.28 30.29
CA GLY A 110 -14.26 -14.47 31.45
C GLY A 110 -15.73 -14.67 31.84
N ALA A 111 -16.62 -14.91 30.87
CA ALA A 111 -18.01 -15.27 31.12
C ALA A 111 -18.17 -16.68 31.73
N GLN A 112 -17.32 -17.64 31.35
CA GLN A 112 -17.34 -19.00 31.93
C GLN A 112 -16.80 -19.04 33.36
N HIS A 113 -15.81 -18.20 33.70
CA HIS A 113 -15.26 -18.11 35.07
C HIS A 113 -16.24 -17.47 36.08
N ARG A 114 -17.28 -16.77 35.61
CA ARG A 114 -18.37 -16.19 36.43
C ARG A 114 -19.60 -17.09 36.59
N ARG A 115 -19.53 -18.38 36.23
CA ARG A 115 -20.53 -19.36 36.69
C ARG A 115 -20.08 -19.87 38.07
N PRO A 116 -20.68 -19.40 39.18
CA PRO A 116 -20.39 -20.00 40.48
C PRO A 116 -20.84 -21.46 40.45
N ALA A 117 -20.04 -22.32 41.08
CA ALA A 117 -20.41 -23.68 41.42
C ALA A 117 -21.72 -23.63 42.23
N ARG A 118 -22.86 -23.83 41.58
CA ARG A 118 -24.12 -24.11 42.26
C ARG A 118 -24.11 -25.60 42.59
N GLY A 119 -23.24 -25.96 43.52
CA GLY A 119 -22.87 -27.33 43.85
C GLY A 119 -22.29 -27.42 45.24
N GLU A 120 -22.95 -26.83 46.22
CA GLU A 120 -22.83 -27.07 47.67
C GLU A 120 -24.19 -26.59 48.21
N GLY A 121 -25.09 -27.42 48.73
CA GLY A 121 -24.90 -28.53 49.64
C GLY A 121 -25.57 -28.12 50.95
N ALA A 122 -26.89 -28.34 51.08
CA ALA A 122 -27.56 -28.17 52.38
C ALA A 122 -28.85 -29.01 52.47
N PHE A 123 -28.72 -30.15 53.16
CA PHE A 123 -29.63 -30.63 54.19
C PHE A 123 -31.15 -30.68 53.91
N ARG A 124 -31.68 -31.91 53.87
CA ARG A 124 -32.50 -32.43 54.98
C ARG A 124 -32.71 -33.95 54.87
N ARG A 125 -32.04 -34.68 55.77
CA ARG A 125 -32.54 -35.94 56.35
C ARG A 125 -33.49 -35.58 57.49
N ALA A 126 -34.64 -36.24 57.57
CA ALA A 126 -35.30 -36.76 58.78
C ALA A 126 -36.62 -37.38 58.30
N ARG A 127 -36.68 -38.71 58.26
CA ARG A 127 -37.53 -39.58 59.09
C ARG A 127 -39.00 -39.54 58.69
#